data_AF-A0A661L1N2-F1
#
_entry.id   AF-A0A661L1N2-F1
#
_cell.length_a   1.000
_cell.length_b   1.000
_cell.length_c   1.000
_cell.angle_alpha   90.00
_cell.angle_beta   90.00
_cell.angle_gamma   90.00
#
_symmetry.space_group_name_H-M   'P 1'
#
loop_
_entity.id
_entity.type
_entity.pdbx_description
1 polymer ?
#
loop_
_entity_poly.entity_id
_entity_poly.type
_entity_poly.pdbx_seq_one_letter_code
_entity_poly.pdbx_strand_id
1 'polypeptide(L)'
;MKDAQKPDHISLNTLVSRLKEGRFVIPDFQREFEWQPWDIKDLMRSIFLDYYIGSLLLWKGKKENFNSLSCEIIYGFDNKTGQLSWDYGPGNPEYIVLDGQQRLTALYYAFVAPNVALPNRKNRAVYFVHVDKFM
;
A
#
# COMPACT_ATOMS: atom_id res chain seq x y z
N MET A 1 -15.07 11.56 24.38
CA MET A 1 -14.09 11.39 23.30
C MET A 1 -14.32 12.48 22.26
N LYS A 2 -13.56 13.58 22.29
CA LYS A 2 -13.78 14.73 21.40
C LYS A 2 -13.16 14.55 20.00
N ASP A 3 -12.25 13.58 19.84
CA ASP A 3 -11.47 13.38 18.61
C ASP A 3 -11.66 11.98 17.99
N ALA A 4 -12.79 11.34 18.26
CA ALA A 4 -13.10 10.04 17.66
C ALA A 4 -13.34 10.21 16.15
N GLN A 5 -12.41 9.71 15.35
CA GLN A 5 -12.56 9.67 13.90
C GLN A 5 -13.69 8.70 13.52
N LYS A 6 -14.57 9.13 12.62
CA LYS A 6 -15.58 8.25 12.03
C LYS A 6 -14.98 7.54 10.81
N PRO A 7 -15.35 6.29 10.53
CA PRO A 7 -15.02 5.65 9.27
C PRO A 7 -15.50 6.49 8.10
N ASP A 8 -14.66 6.60 7.07
CA ASP A 8 -14.95 7.32 5.84
C ASP A 8 -14.60 6.44 4.63
N HIS A 9 -15.13 6.79 3.47
CA HIS A 9 -14.94 6.06 2.23
C HIS A 9 -14.10 6.88 1.24
N ILE A 10 -13.11 6.22 0.64
CA ILE A 10 -12.35 6.78 -0.47
C ILE A 10 -12.50 5.84 -1.68
N SER A 11 -12.57 6.43 -2.88
CA SER A 11 -12.59 5.61 -4.10
C SER A 11 -11.25 4.88 -4.27
N LEU A 12 -11.28 3.70 -4.90
CA LEU A 12 -10.07 2.95 -5.23
C LEU A 12 -9.11 3.78 -6.09
N ASN A 13 -9.64 4.55 -7.05
CA ASN A 13 -8.84 5.44 -7.90
C ASN A 13 -8.09 6.50 -7.08
N THR A 14 -8.77 7.12 -6.11
CA THR A 14 -8.14 8.08 -5.19
C THR A 14 -7.05 7.40 -4.36
N LEU A 15 -7.32 6.21 -3.83
CA LEU A 15 -6.34 5.44 -3.06
C LEU A 15 -5.08 5.13 -3.89
N VAL A 16 -5.26 4.67 -5.12
CA VAL A 16 -4.16 4.37 -6.06
C VAL A 16 -3.37 5.63 -6.43
N SER A 17 -4.02 6.79 -6.63
CA SER A 17 -3.32 8.06 -6.86
C SER A 17 -2.42 8.42 -5.68
N ARG A 18 -2.95 8.35 -4.46
CA ARG A 18 -2.18 8.64 -3.23
C ARG A 18 -1.01 7.67 -3.02
N LEU A 19 -1.18 6.40 -3.42
CA LEU A 19 -0.09 5.42 -3.42
C LEU A 19 1.03 5.82 -4.41
N LYS A 20 0.67 6.23 -5.64
CA LYS A 20 1.65 6.70 -6.64
C LYS A 20 2.42 7.94 -6.20
N GLU A 21 1.77 8.82 -5.43
CA GLU A 21 2.36 10.04 -4.89
C GLU A 21 3.20 9.82 -3.61
N GLY A 22 3.29 8.58 -3.12
CA GLY A 22 4.07 8.26 -1.92
C GLY A 22 3.48 8.85 -0.63
N ARG A 23 2.15 8.98 -0.54
CA ARG A 23 1.49 9.60 0.60
C ARG A 23 1.38 8.73 1.86
N PHE A 24 1.74 7.46 1.75
CA PHE A 24 1.60 6.47 2.82
C PHE A 24 2.96 6.02 3.32
N VAL A 25 3.11 5.97 4.63
CA VAL A 25 4.30 5.48 5.31
C VAL A 25 3.92 4.44 6.37
N ILE A 26 4.84 3.55 6.67
CA ILE A 26 4.65 2.38 7.52
C ILE A 26 5.61 2.52 8.71
N PRO A 27 5.17 2.43 9.96
CA PRO A 27 6.08 2.38 11.11
C PRO A 27 6.98 1.13 11.10
N ASP A 28 8.24 1.28 11.49
CA ASP A 28 9.26 0.20 11.46
C ASP A 28 8.91 -1.02 12.33
N PHE A 29 8.10 -0.84 13.36
CA PHE A 29 7.63 -1.92 14.23
C PHE A 29 6.55 -2.79 13.59
N GLN A 30 6.00 -2.42 12.43
CA GLN A 30 5.12 -3.30 11.68
C GLN A 30 5.94 -4.38 10.98
N ARG A 31 5.30 -5.53 10.75
CA ARG A 31 5.94 -6.61 10.01
C ARG A 31 6.24 -6.17 8.59
N GLU A 32 7.33 -6.71 8.04
CA GLU A 32 7.68 -6.52 6.64
C GLU A 32 6.55 -6.94 5.68
N PHE A 33 6.58 -6.36 4.49
CA PHE A 33 5.73 -6.86 3.42
C PHE A 33 6.12 -8.31 3.10
N GLU A 34 5.15 -9.22 3.10
CA GLU A 34 5.40 -10.67 2.95
C GLU A 34 4.47 -11.35 1.94
N TRP A 35 3.44 -10.64 1.48
CA TRP A 35 2.46 -11.18 0.54
C TRP A 35 3.11 -11.64 -0.77
N GLN A 36 2.71 -12.83 -1.16
CA GLN A 36 3.15 -13.50 -2.36
C GLN A 36 2.23 -13.14 -3.55
N PRO A 37 2.62 -13.44 -4.80
CA PRO A 37 1.81 -13.04 -5.95
C PRO A 37 0.37 -13.56 -5.91
N TRP A 38 0.13 -14.74 -5.34
CA TRP A 38 -1.22 -15.29 -5.22
C TRP A 38 -2.09 -14.53 -4.21
N ASP A 39 -1.51 -13.97 -3.14
CA ASP A 39 -2.25 -13.14 -2.17
C ASP A 39 -2.73 -11.85 -2.83
N ILE A 40 -1.85 -11.22 -3.64
CA ILE A 40 -2.20 -10.02 -4.43
C ILE A 40 -3.28 -10.36 -5.45
N LYS A 41 -3.14 -11.48 -6.17
CA LYS A 41 -4.15 -11.97 -7.13
C LYS A 41 -5.51 -12.18 -6.45
N ASP A 42 -5.53 -12.77 -5.26
CA ASP A 42 -6.75 -13.05 -4.53
C ASP A 42 -7.40 -11.78 -3.95
N LEU A 43 -6.61 -10.79 -3.54
CA LEU A 43 -7.11 -9.46 -3.25
C LEU A 43 -7.76 -8.82 -4.48
N MET A 44 -7.09 -8.86 -5.64
CA MET A 44 -7.65 -8.28 -6.88
C MET A 44 -8.95 -8.96 -7.27
N ARG A 45 -8.99 -10.30 -7.19
CA ARG A 45 -10.22 -11.08 -7.41
C ARG A 45 -11.35 -10.63 -6.49
N SER A 46 -11.06 -10.41 -5.21
CA SER A 46 -12.06 -9.95 -4.24
C SER A 46 -12.61 -8.57 -4.60
N ILE A 47 -11.76 -7.66 -5.07
CA ILE A 47 -12.18 -6.33 -5.56
C ILE A 47 -13.07 -6.46 -6.81
N PHE A 48 -12.69 -7.28 -7.78
CA PHE A 48 -13.48 -7.48 -9.01
C PHE A 48 -14.84 -8.16 -8.76
N LEU A 49 -14.93 -8.99 -7.72
CA LEU A 49 -16.16 -9.66 -7.32
C LEU A 49 -17.00 -8.83 -6.32
N ASP A 50 -16.63 -7.58 -6.08
CA ASP A 50 -17.31 -6.66 -5.15
C ASP A 50 -17.42 -7.21 -3.72
N TYR A 51 -16.42 -7.98 -3.29
CA TYR A 51 -16.32 -8.49 -1.92
C TYR A 51 -15.69 -7.45 -1.00
N TYR A 52 -16.18 -7.39 0.25
CA TYR A 52 -15.59 -6.53 1.27
C TYR A 52 -14.15 -6.98 1.59
N ILE A 53 -13.18 -6.08 1.35
CA ILE A 53 -11.74 -6.34 1.56
C ILE A 53 -11.21 -5.77 2.88
N GLY A 54 -12.09 -5.45 3.83
CA GLY A 54 -11.73 -4.84 5.11
C GLY A 54 -11.56 -3.31 5.05
N SER A 55 -11.37 -2.71 6.22
CA SER A 55 -11.06 -1.27 6.38
C SER A 55 -9.55 -1.02 6.40
N LEU A 56 -9.13 0.22 6.15
CA LEU A 56 -7.75 0.68 6.42
C LEU A 56 -7.77 1.56 7.67
N LEU A 57 -6.81 1.36 8.57
CA LEU A 57 -6.61 2.25 9.71
C LEU A 57 -5.43 3.18 9.41
N LEU A 58 -5.74 4.46 9.22
CA LEU A 58 -4.77 5.47 8.81
C LEU A 58 -4.71 6.58 9.85
N TRP A 59 -3.49 7.00 10.19
CA TRP A 59 -3.26 8.19 11.01
C TRP A 59 -2.67 9.30 10.14
N LYS A 60 -3.42 10.39 9.98
CA LYS A 60 -2.91 11.60 9.33
C LYS A 60 -1.84 12.24 10.23
N GLY A 61 -0.58 12.09 9.85
CA GLY A 61 0.58 12.50 10.65
C GLY A 61 1.28 13.72 10.08
N LYS A 62 2.26 14.21 10.84
CA LYS A 62 3.23 15.22 10.42
C LYS A 62 4.64 14.63 10.52
N LYS A 63 5.63 15.39 10.05
CA LYS A 63 7.06 15.04 10.10
C LYS A 63 7.51 14.54 11.49
N GLU A 64 7.04 15.17 12.56
CA GLU A 64 7.37 14.77 13.92
C GLU A 64 6.87 13.36 14.25
N ASN A 65 5.66 13.01 13.79
CA ASN A 65 5.09 11.68 13.98
C ASN A 65 5.86 10.62 13.19
N PHE A 66 6.20 10.93 11.93
CA PHE A 66 6.95 10.01 11.07
C PHE A 66 8.32 9.68 11.66
N ASN A 67 9.03 10.69 12.17
CA ASN A 67 10.31 10.50 12.86
C ASN A 67 10.15 9.69 14.15
N SER A 68 9.13 9.98 14.95
CA SER A 68 8.93 9.31 16.25
C SER A 68 8.62 7.82 16.15
N LEU A 69 8.08 7.39 15.00
CA LEU A 69 7.72 6.00 14.72
C LEU A 69 8.66 5.35 13.71
N SER A 70 9.80 6.00 13.42
CA SER A 70 10.79 5.55 12.43
C SER A 70 10.13 5.10 11.12
N CYS A 71 9.19 5.90 10.61
CA CYS A 71 8.38 5.48 9.48
C CYS A 71 9.21 5.32 8.21
N GLU A 72 8.75 4.39 7.38
CA GLU A 72 9.36 4.01 6.12
C GLU A 72 8.35 4.11 4.98
N ILE A 73 8.83 4.25 3.75
CA ILE A 73 7.97 4.23 2.57
C ILE A 73 7.47 2.81 2.27
N ILE A 74 6.39 2.72 1.51
CA ILE A 74 5.88 1.43 1.01
C ILE A 74 6.96 0.70 0.20
N TYR A 75 7.10 -0.60 0.45
CA TYR A 75 8.00 -1.48 -0.29
C TYR A 75 7.79 -1.37 -1.81
N GLY A 76 8.88 -1.23 -2.57
CA GLY A 76 8.84 -1.10 -4.03
C GLY A 76 8.53 0.32 -4.53
N PHE A 77 8.28 1.29 -3.64
CA PHE A 77 8.08 2.68 -4.04
C PHE A 77 9.28 3.21 -4.85
N ASP A 78 9.00 3.93 -5.94
CA ASP A 78 10.03 4.47 -6.84
C ASP A 78 11.10 3.44 -7.31
N ASN A 79 10.67 2.20 -7.52
CA ASN A 79 11.52 1.09 -7.94
C ASN A 79 12.69 0.79 -6.98
N LYS A 80 12.52 1.08 -5.68
CA LYS A 80 13.53 0.78 -4.67
C LYS A 80 13.16 -0.43 -3.82
N THR A 81 14.19 -1.18 -3.47
CA THR A 81 14.10 -2.31 -2.53
C THR A 81 14.49 -1.87 -1.13
N GLY A 82 13.83 -2.46 -0.14
CA GLY A 82 14.20 -2.31 1.26
C GLY A 82 13.41 -1.22 1.98
N GLN A 83 13.62 -1.20 3.29
CA GLN A 83 13.12 -0.23 4.23
C GLN A 83 13.82 1.12 3.99
N LEU A 84 13.13 2.06 3.34
CA LEU A 84 13.65 3.40 3.10
C LEU A 84 12.91 4.38 3.99
N SER A 85 13.66 5.27 4.65
CA SER A 85 13.11 6.35 5.49
C SER A 85 12.03 7.14 4.76
N TRP A 86 11.03 7.60 5.50
CA TRP A 86 9.91 8.38 4.96
C TRP A 86 10.33 9.67 4.21
N ASP A 87 11.50 10.23 4.52
CA ASP A 87 12.05 11.44 3.86
C ASP A 87 12.81 11.12 2.56
N TYR A 88 12.64 9.93 2.02
CA TYR A 88 13.17 9.52 0.73
C TYR A 88 12.59 10.37 -0.43
N GLY A 89 13.43 11.27 -0.94
CA GLY A 89 13.33 11.93 -2.25
C GLY A 89 11.91 12.32 -2.69
N PRO A 90 11.28 11.60 -3.63
CA PRO A 90 10.04 12.04 -4.30
C PRO A 90 8.74 11.82 -3.51
N GLY A 91 8.77 11.22 -2.32
CA GLY A 91 7.56 10.97 -1.54
C GLY A 91 6.94 12.24 -0.95
N ASN A 92 5.61 12.31 -0.87
CA ASN A 92 4.87 13.33 -0.12
C ASN A 92 4.05 12.71 1.04
N PRO A 93 4.69 12.23 2.13
CA PRO A 93 3.97 11.51 3.20
C PRO A 93 2.91 12.36 3.91
N GLU A 94 1.72 11.77 4.05
CA GLU A 94 0.59 12.38 4.76
C GLU A 94 -0.04 11.43 5.78
N TYR A 95 0.05 10.11 5.54
CA TYR A 95 -0.65 9.08 6.29
C TYR A 95 0.30 8.00 6.79
N ILE A 96 0.26 7.74 8.09
CA ILE A 96 0.85 6.55 8.72
C ILE A 96 -0.18 5.43 8.62
N VAL A 97 0.23 4.31 8.04
CA VAL A 97 -0.60 3.10 7.97
C VAL A 97 -0.49 2.39 9.31
N LEU A 98 -1.60 2.27 10.06
CA LEU A 98 -1.66 1.54 11.32
C LEU A 98 -2.22 0.12 11.14
N ASP A 99 -3.10 -0.07 10.15
CA ASP A 99 -3.56 -1.37 9.67
C ASP A 99 -3.79 -1.35 8.16
N GLY A 100 -3.57 -2.51 7.51
CA GLY A 100 -3.80 -2.67 6.08
C GLY A 100 -2.57 -2.48 5.19
N GLN A 101 -1.36 -2.43 5.77
CA GLN A 101 -0.08 -2.36 5.05
C GLN A 101 0.00 -3.35 3.88
N GLN A 102 -0.24 -4.64 4.13
CA GLN A 102 -0.11 -5.68 3.10
C GLN A 102 -1.07 -5.44 1.93
N ARG A 103 -2.31 -4.99 2.21
CA ARG A 103 -3.32 -4.67 1.20
C ARG A 103 -2.92 -3.42 0.39
N LEU A 104 -2.40 -2.38 1.05
CA LEU A 104 -1.93 -1.17 0.38
C LEU A 104 -0.74 -1.44 -0.54
N THR A 105 0.26 -2.18 -0.05
CA THR A 105 1.42 -2.57 -0.86
C THR A 105 1.01 -3.48 -2.01
N ALA A 106 0.08 -4.42 -1.80
CA ALA A 106 -0.48 -5.26 -2.85
C ALA A 106 -1.16 -4.44 -3.96
N LEU A 107 -1.95 -3.42 -3.59
CA LEU A 107 -2.57 -2.49 -4.53
C LEU A 107 -1.52 -1.71 -5.32
N TYR A 108 -0.47 -1.22 -4.64
CA TYR A 108 0.64 -0.55 -5.31
C TYR A 108 1.30 -1.47 -6.36
N TYR A 109 1.57 -2.72 -6.01
CA TYR A 109 2.13 -3.70 -6.95
C TYR A 109 1.21 -4.03 -8.12
N ALA A 110 -0.10 -4.15 -7.88
CA ALA A 110 -1.07 -4.47 -8.92
C ALA A 110 -1.28 -3.32 -9.91
N PHE A 111 -1.35 -2.07 -9.43
CA PHE A 111 -1.73 -0.91 -10.24
C PHE A 111 -0.56 -0.02 -10.71
N VAL A 112 0.56 -0.04 -10.01
CA VAL A 112 1.78 0.74 -10.37
C VAL A 112 2.84 -0.16 -11.01
N ALA A 113 2.83 -1.46 -10.68
CA ALA A 113 3.76 -2.44 -11.22
C ALA A 113 5.23 -1.99 -11.14
N PRO A 114 5.78 -1.73 -9.94
CA PRO A 114 7.16 -1.29 -9.78
C PRO A 114 8.15 -2.29 -10.39
N ASN A 115 9.33 -1.80 -10.79
CA ASN A 115 10.47 -2.58 -11.27
C ASN A 115 11.25 -3.25 -10.13
N VAL A 116 10.52 -3.77 -9.14
CA VAL A 116 11.06 -4.42 -7.95
C VAL A 116 10.35 -5.76 -7.81
N ALA A 117 11.10 -6.84 -7.58
CA ALA A 117 10.49 -8.15 -7.32
C ALA A 117 9.77 -8.12 -5.95
N LEU A 118 8.77 -8.97 -5.79
CA LEU A 118 8.17 -9.17 -4.46
C LEU A 118 9.20 -9.84 -3.53
N PRO A 119 9.05 -9.69 -2.20
CA PRO A 119 9.93 -10.33 -1.23
C PRO A 119 10.10 -11.83 -1.50
N ASN A 120 11.33 -12.32 -1.35
CA ASN A 120 11.71 -13.73 -1.59
C ASN A 120 11.52 -14.22 -3.04
N ARG A 121 11.44 -13.31 -4.04
CA ARG A 121 11.36 -13.67 -5.45
C ARG A 121 12.47 -13.04 -6.27
N LYS A 122 12.97 -13.79 -7.28
CA LYS A 122 13.94 -13.29 -8.27
C LYS A 122 13.28 -12.45 -9.36
N ASN A 123 12.05 -12.82 -9.75
CA ASN A 123 11.34 -12.25 -10.88
C ASN A 123 10.16 -11.39 -10.41
N ARG A 124 9.90 -10.31 -11.16
CA ARG A 124 8.72 -9.46 -10.98
C ARG A 124 7.44 -10.25 -11.22
N ALA A 125 6.38 -9.82 -10.54
CA ALA A 125 5.02 -10.30 -10.79
C ALA A 125 4.27 -9.27 -11.65
N VAL A 126 3.54 -9.76 -12.65
CA VAL A 126 2.64 -8.96 -13.49
C VAL A 126 1.29 -9.67 -13.49
N TYR A 127 0.21 -8.91 -13.37
CA TYR A 127 -1.14 -9.42 -13.27
C TYR A 127 -1.92 -9.09 -14.55
N PHE A 128 -2.76 -10.03 -14.98
CA PHE A 128 -3.58 -9.90 -16.17
C PHE A 128 -5.03 -10.21 -15.81
N VAL A 129 -5.95 -9.51 -16.47
CA VAL A 129 -7.39 -9.72 -16.34
C VAL A 129 -7.92 -10.19 -17.69
N HIS A 130 -8.62 -11.33 -17.68
CA HIS A 130 -9.32 -11.85 -18.84
C HIS A 130 -10.65 -11.12 -19.00
N VAL A 131 -10.63 -9.98 -19.71
CA VAL A 131 -11.81 -9.11 -19.89
C VAL A 131 -12.94 -9.83 -20.62
N ASP A 132 -12.61 -10.78 -21.49
CA ASP A 132 -13.54 -11.67 -22.18
C ASP A 132 -14.39 -12.54 -21.25
N LYS A 133 -13.95 -12.75 -20.00
CA LYS A 133 -14.72 -13.49 -19.00
C LYS A 133 -15.69 -12.63 -18.19
N PHE A 134 -15.67 -11.30 -18.40
CA PHE A 134 -16.55 -10.33 -17.73
C PHE A 134 -17.63 -9.75 -18.64
N MET A 135 -17.57 -10.05 -19.94
CA MET A 135 -18.57 -9.69 -20.95
C MET A 135 -19.44 -10.91 -21.28
#